data_AF-A0A9W6GXP6-F1
#
_entry.id   AF-A0A9W6GXP6-F1
#
_cell.length_a   1.000
_cell.length_b   1.000
_cell.length_c   1.000
_cell.angle_alpha   90.00
_cell.angle_beta   90.00
_cell.angle_gamma   90.00
#
_symmetry.space_group_name_H-M   'P 1'
#
loop_
_entity.id
_entity.type
_entity.pdbx_description
1 polymer ?
#
loop_
_entity_poly.entity_id
_entity_poly.type
_entity_poly.pdbx_seq_one_letter_code
_entity_poly.pdbx_strand_id
1 'polypeptide(L)'
;MTPPNDRIEVVLMADQARPMHLWLQSTAELARRYSFNKEKSVRVVGGAAALLFVMFLLSPGGTVILLLLSLIVFFPMSLVGMAGFFRGGV
;
A
#
# COMPACT_ATOMS: atom_id res chain seq x y z
N MET A 1 -22.07 -22.92 -23.07
CA MET A 1 -21.21 -22.66 -21.89
C MET A 1 -19.89 -22.16 -22.40
N THR A 2 -19.45 -20.97 -21.99
CA THR A 2 -18.14 -20.42 -22.38
C THR A 2 -17.05 -21.20 -21.64
N PRO A 3 -16.02 -21.74 -22.33
CA PRO A 3 -14.91 -22.41 -21.68
C PRO A 3 -14.22 -21.48 -20.67
N PRO A 4 -13.87 -21.96 -19.46
CA PRO A 4 -12.99 -21.21 -18.58
C PRO A 4 -11.62 -21.09 -19.26
N ASN A 5 -11.15 -19.86 -19.52
CA ASN A 5 -9.82 -19.61 -20.07
C ASN A 5 -8.77 -20.37 -19.24
N ASP A 6 -7.85 -21.05 -19.94
CA ASP A 6 -6.70 -21.79 -19.40
C ASP A 6 -6.99 -23.16 -18.75
N ARG A 7 -8.08 -23.84 -19.14
CA ARG A 7 -8.36 -25.22 -18.68
C ARG A 7 -8.39 -26.20 -19.83
N ILE A 8 -7.87 -27.40 -19.58
CA ILE A 8 -7.95 -28.51 -20.53
C ILE A 8 -9.35 -29.09 -20.43
N GLU A 9 -10.06 -29.14 -21.55
CA GLU A 9 -11.35 -29.82 -21.64
C GLU A 9 -11.12 -31.30 -21.96
N VAL A 10 -11.68 -32.16 -21.11
CA VAL A 10 -11.76 -33.60 -21.35
C VAL A 10 -13.22 -33.93 -21.59
N VAL A 11 -13.55 -34.31 -22.82
CA VAL A 11 -14.91 -34.71 -23.21
C VAL A 11 -15.00 -36.22 -23.17
N LEU A 12 -15.78 -36.74 -22.23
CA LEU A 12 -16.04 -38.17 -22.09
C LEU A 12 -17.26 -38.54 -22.95
N MET A 13 -17.02 -39.31 -24.01
CA MET A 13 -18.02 -39.79 -24.97
C MET A 13 -18.69 -41.10 -24.49
N ALA A 14 -19.01 -41.22 -23.20
CA ALA A 14 -19.61 -42.44 -22.64
C ALA A 14 -21.07 -42.66 -23.09
N ASP A 15 -21.79 -41.57 -23.39
CA ASP A 15 -23.11 -41.56 -24.00
C ASP A 15 -23.12 -40.49 -25.10
N GLN A 16 -23.35 -40.88 -26.36
CA GLN A 16 -23.36 -39.96 -27.50
C GLN A 16 -24.50 -38.94 -27.43
N ALA A 17 -25.56 -39.21 -26.66
CA ALA A 17 -26.66 -38.27 -26.47
C ALA A 17 -26.34 -37.15 -25.45
N ARG A 18 -25.39 -37.38 -24.54
CA ARG A 18 -25.02 -36.46 -23.45
C ARG A 18 -23.53 -36.59 -23.10
N PRO A 19 -22.62 -36.00 -23.91
CA PRO A 19 -21.20 -35.99 -23.59
C PRO A 19 -20.95 -35.26 -22.26
N MET A 20 -20.07 -35.82 -21.43
CA MET A 20 -19.69 -35.21 -20.16
C MET A 20 -18.41 -34.40 -20.35
N HIS A 21 -18.47 -33.11 -20.01
CA HIS A 21 -17.37 -32.16 -20.18
C HIS A 21 -16.68 -31.92 -18.83
N LEU A 22 -15.42 -32.35 -18.70
CA LEU A 22 -14.57 -32.13 -17.52
C LEU A 22 -13.53 -31.06 -17.82
N TRP A 23 -13.43 -30.05 -16.96
CA TRP A 23 -12.44 -28.98 -17.08
C TRP A 23 -11.32 -29.21 -16.05
N LEU A 24 -10.16 -29.64 -16.52
CA LEU A 24 -9.00 -29.92 -15.67
C LEU A 24 -8.04 -28.72 -15.69
N GLN A 25 -7.60 -28.34 -14.50
CA GLN A 25 -6.54 -27.35 -14.31
C GLN A 25 -5.28 -28.06 -13.84
N SER A 26 -4.16 -27.87 -14.54
CA SER A 26 -2.88 -28.45 -14.15
C SER A 26 -2.38 -27.84 -12.84
N THR A 27 -1.92 -28.70 -11.92
CA THR A 27 -1.30 -28.29 -10.66
C THR A 27 -0.02 -27.48 -10.89
N ALA A 28 0.69 -27.70 -12.01
CA ALA A 28 1.86 -26.92 -12.40
C ALA A 28 1.51 -25.47 -12.77
N GLU A 29 0.38 -25.27 -13.47
CA GLU A 29 -0.16 -23.95 -13.81
C GLU A 29 -0.55 -23.17 -12.55
N LEU A 30 -1.20 -23.87 -11.61
CA LEU A 30 -1.60 -23.34 -10.31
C LEU A 30 -0.36 -22.89 -9.52
N ALA A 31 0.65 -23.74 -9.44
CA ALA A 31 1.91 -23.46 -8.74
C ALA A 31 2.65 -22.25 -9.33
N ARG A 32 2.67 -22.09 -10.66
CA ARG A 32 3.23 -20.92 -11.34
C ARG A 32 2.51 -19.62 -10.98
N ARG A 33 1.17 -19.64 -10.92
CA ARG A 33 0.40 -18.45 -10.51
C ARG A 33 0.68 -18.09 -9.04
N TYR A 34 0.80 -19.07 -8.16
CA TYR A 34 1.15 -18.84 -6.77
C TYR A 34 2.57 -18.30 -6.58
N SER A 35 3.56 -18.82 -7.31
CA SER A 35 4.94 -18.31 -7.24
C SER A 35 5.05 -16.89 -7.79
N PHE A 36 4.41 -16.60 -8.92
CA PHE A 36 4.37 -15.26 -9.51
C PHE A 36 3.70 -14.23 -8.59
N ASN A 37 2.57 -14.61 -7.98
CA ASN A 37 1.89 -13.75 -7.01
C ASN A 37 2.73 -13.52 -5.75
N LYS A 38 3.46 -14.52 -5.26
CA LYS A 38 4.40 -14.35 -4.14
C LYS A 38 5.51 -13.36 -4.48
N GLU A 39 6.15 -13.51 -5.64
CA GLU A 39 7.24 -12.62 -6.04
C GLU A 39 6.76 -11.17 -6.19
N LYS A 40 5.59 -10.96 -6.81
CA LYS A 40 4.98 -9.64 -6.93
C LYS A 40 4.64 -9.04 -5.55
N SER A 41 4.06 -9.83 -4.65
CA SER A 41 3.76 -9.39 -3.28
C SER A 41 5.03 -9.04 -2.50
N VAL A 42 6.09 -9.85 -2.59
CA VAL A 42 7.36 -9.58 -1.92
C VAL A 42 7.98 -8.28 -2.42
N ARG A 43 7.95 -8.01 -3.73
CA ARG A 43 8.45 -6.74 -4.28
C ARG A 43 7.64 -5.54 -3.79
N VAL A 44 6.31 -5.65 -3.76
CA VAL A 44 5.43 -4.57 -3.29
C VAL A 44 5.63 -4.31 -1.79
N VAL A 45 5.68 -5.37 -0.98
CA VAL A 45 5.90 -5.27 0.46
C VAL A 45 7.29 -4.72 0.77
N GLY A 46 8.33 -5.19 0.06
CA GLY A 46 9.69 -4.69 0.21
C GLY A 46 9.81 -3.20 -0.17
N GLY A 47 9.20 -2.80 -1.29
CA GLY A 47 9.16 -1.39 -1.70
C GLY A 47 8.41 -0.50 -0.71
N ALA A 48 7.27 -0.96 -0.20
CA ALA A 48 6.51 -0.24 0.82
C ALA A 48 7.32 -0.10 2.14
N ALA A 49 8.01 -1.15 2.56
CA ALA A 49 8.85 -1.12 3.76
C ALA A 49 10.02 -0.13 3.63
N ALA A 50 10.69 -0.08 2.47
CA ALA A 50 11.74 0.89 2.21
C ALA A 50 11.21 2.35 2.26
N LEU A 51 10.03 2.58 1.71
CA LEU A 51 9.39 3.90 1.72
C LEU A 51 8.99 4.33 3.13
N LEU A 52 8.45 3.40 3.94
CA LEU A 52 8.15 3.63 5.36
C LEU A 52 9.41 3.95 6.17
N PHE A 53 10.54 3.28 5.87
CA PHE A 53 11.81 3.54 6.53
C PHE A 53 12.35 4.95 6.23
N VAL A 54 12.27 5.38 4.97
CA VAL A 54 12.65 6.74 4.56
C VAL A 54 11.76 7.79 5.23
N MET A 55 10.45 7.58 5.25
CA MET A 55 9.50 8.43 5.96
C MET A 55 9.81 8.54 7.45
N PHE A 56 10.14 7.42 8.10
CA PHE A 56 10.55 7.38 9.50
C PHE A 56 11.82 8.20 9.77
N LEU A 57 12.82 8.12 8.88
CA LEU A 57 14.05 8.90 8.97
C LEU A 57 13.83 10.41 8.78
N LEU A 58 12.91 10.80 7.89
CA LEU A 58 12.62 12.21 7.60
C LEU A 58 11.69 12.86 8.63
N SER A 59 10.80 12.10 9.26
CA SER A 59 9.83 12.58 10.25
C SER A 59 10.44 13.41 11.39
N PRO A 60 11.52 12.98 12.09
CA PRO A 60 12.11 13.77 13.17
C PRO A 60 12.73 15.09 12.69
N GLY A 61 13.29 15.11 11.47
CA GLY A 61 13.77 16.35 10.87
C GLY A 61 12.63 17.32 10.57
N GLY A 62 11.55 16.81 9.98
CA GLY A 62 10.34 17.58 9.70
C GLY A 62 9.70 18.17 10.96
N THR A 63 9.58 17.39 12.04
CA THR A 63 9.00 17.86 13.30
C THR A 63 9.85 18.95 13.95
N VAL A 64 11.18 18.83 13.93
CA VAL A 64 12.09 19.87 14.44
C VAL A 64 11.95 21.16 13.64
N ILE A 65 11.93 21.08 12.30
CA ILE A 65 11.76 22.25 11.43
C ILE A 65 10.42 22.94 11.70
N LEU A 66 9.33 22.18 11.81
CA LEU A 66 8.01 22.73 12.13
C LEU A 66 7.97 23.41 13.50
N LEU A 67 8.66 22.83 14.49
CA LEU A 67 8.78 23.43 15.82
C LEU A 67 9.56 24.74 15.76
N LEU A 68 10.68 24.79 15.04
CA LEU A 68 11.48 26.01 14.86
C LEU A 68 10.68 27.11 14.13
N LEU A 69 9.98 26.77 13.05
CA LEU A 69 9.12 27.70 12.33
C LEU A 69 8.01 28.26 13.23
N SER A 70 7.40 27.39 14.04
CA SER A 70 6.39 27.81 15.02
C SER A 70 7.00 28.77 16.04
N LEU A 71 8.18 28.47 16.59
CA LEU A 71 8.86 29.32 17.55
C LEU A 71 9.16 30.71 16.96
N ILE A 72 9.64 30.78 15.72
CA ILE A 72 9.95 32.05 15.02
C ILE A 72 8.71 32.94 14.90
N VAL A 73 7.51 32.38 14.75
CA VAL A 73 6.27 33.15 14.60
C VAL A 73 5.65 33.48 15.96
N PHE A 74 5.51 32.49 16.84
CA PHE A 74 4.81 32.66 18.11
C PHE A 74 5.63 33.42 19.15
N PHE A 75 6.96 33.29 19.14
CA PHE A 75 7.82 34.02 20.06
C PHE A 75 7.69 35.55 19.93
N PRO A 76 7.87 36.17 18.74
CA PRO A 76 7.68 37.61 18.60
C PRO A 76 6.24 38.05 18.84
N MET A 77 5.23 37.25 18.46
CA MET A 77 3.84 37.57 18.81
C MET A 77 3.62 37.61 20.33
N SER A 78 4.20 36.67 21.08
CA SER A 78 4.10 36.66 22.54
C SER A 78 4.79 37.87 23.16
N LEU A 79 5.94 38.30 22.62
CA LEU A 79 6.63 39.51 23.06
C LEU A 79 5.82 40.79 22.79
N VAL A 80 5.17 40.90 21.63
CA VAL A 80 4.27 42.03 21.32
C VAL A 80 3.06 42.01 22.26
N GLY A 81 2.48 40.84 22.54
CA GLY A 81 1.38 40.69 23.49
C GLY A 81 1.76 41.10 24.91
N MET A 82 2.94 40.67 25.39
CA MET A 82 3.46 41.08 26.70
C MET A 82 3.79 42.57 26.74
N ALA A 83 4.44 43.12 25.69
CA ALA A 83 4.71 44.55 25.59
C ALA A 83 3.42 45.38 25.60
N GLY A 84 2.35 44.90 24.96
CA GLY A 84 1.02 45.50 25.04
C GLY A 84 0.38 45.40 26.42
N PHE A 85 0.53 44.26 27.11
CA PHE A 85 0.07 44.07 28.49
C PHE A 85 0.73 45.05 29.46
N PHE A 86 2.05 45.24 29.36
CA PHE A 86 2.79 46.20 30.20
C PHE A 86 2.58 47.67 29.81
N ARG A 87 2.00 47.94 28.62
CA ARG A 87 1.77 49.31 28.12
C ARG A 87 0.30 49.74 28.20
N GLY A 88 -0.65 48.81 28.36
CA GLY A 88 -2.09 49.07 28.44
C GLY A 88 -2.74 48.73 29.79
N GLY A 89 -2.00 48.13 30.73
CA GLY A 89 -2.43 48.01 32.12
C GLY A 89 -1.97 49.22 32.94
N VAL A 90 -2.92 50.12 33.24
CA VAL A 90 -2.89 51.22 34.24
C VAL A 90 -1.55 51.95 34.45
#